data_AF-A0A915Q481-F1
#
_entry.id   AF-A0A915Q481-F1
#
_cell.length_a   1.000
_cell.length_b   1.000
_cell.length_c   1.000
_cell.angle_alpha   90.00
_cell.angle_beta   90.00
_cell.angle_gamma   90.00
#
_symmetry.space_group_name_H-M   'P 1'
#
loop_
_entity.id
_entity.type
_entity.pdbx_description
1 polymer ?
#
loop_
_entity_poly.entity_id
_entity_poly.type
_entity_poly.pdbx_seq_one_letter_code
_entity_poly.pdbx_strand_id
1 'polypeptide(L)'
;MDLHGREFERTGGKQEWLEGLSYASKKIQNLDVLNKVLAHQPWSVNVDHLTTLTKCSSPPNWTLSELVQASVILAQTHVLCSFVLGNGSIHPNNCTDYEIELILERMNQLKKAKINANIQQSNEIQMQKDFLEVQNDYSDKTSETSGREEVLLSEGRSKNCCVEESVQKCRHRASLFTCDICFGYIDFVQHAQAGFARTHKIHVSIRHDDYNYAEVNAMLSREVKTFIKTTCCNPHQMTDSLRQSVLVDFKSSEKVHVLLLLMEARLQAELIYFFRALVKLNNSSITA
;
A
#
# COMPACT_ATOMS: atom_id res chain seq x y z
N MET A 1 14.81 -4.93 1.32
CA MET A 1 15.84 -4.53 2.31
C MET A 1 17.22 -4.34 1.65
N ASP A 2 17.73 -5.31 0.88
CA ASP A 2 19.12 -5.23 0.36
C ASP A 2 19.39 -4.08 -0.61
N LEU A 3 18.40 -3.65 -1.41
CA LEU A 3 18.55 -2.48 -2.29
C LEU A 3 18.84 -1.21 -1.48
N HIS A 4 17.97 -0.87 -0.53
CA HIS A 4 18.15 0.33 0.30
C HIS A 4 19.36 0.24 1.23
N GLY A 5 19.75 -0.95 1.67
CA GLY A 5 20.99 -1.16 2.43
C GLY A 5 22.24 -0.78 1.62
N ARG A 6 22.34 -1.26 0.37
CA ARG A 6 23.45 -0.90 -0.54
C ARG A 6 23.48 0.61 -0.86
N GLU A 7 22.32 1.20 -1.14
CA GLU A 7 22.22 2.64 -1.42
C GLU A 7 22.58 3.50 -0.21
N PHE A 8 22.24 3.05 1.00
CA PHE A 8 22.63 3.71 2.24
C PHE A 8 24.15 3.72 2.41
N GLU A 9 24.83 2.59 2.21
CA GLU A 9 26.31 2.55 2.25
C GLU A 9 26.94 3.41 1.13
N ARG A 10 26.41 3.32 -0.09
CA ARG A 10 26.90 4.09 -1.25
C ARG A 10 26.84 5.60 -1.02
N THR A 11 25.88 6.07 -0.23
CA THR A 11 25.71 7.50 0.12
C THR A 11 26.47 7.91 1.38
N GLY A 12 27.31 7.04 1.95
CA GLY A 12 28.11 7.32 3.14
C GLY A 12 27.39 7.06 4.47
N GLY A 13 26.31 6.28 4.45
CA GLY A 13 25.61 5.83 5.64
C GLY A 13 26.49 4.98 6.56
N LYS A 14 26.26 5.08 7.86
CA LYS A 14 27.05 4.36 8.87
C LYS A 14 26.70 2.87 8.89
N GLN A 15 27.66 2.02 8.58
CA GLN A 15 27.45 0.57 8.49
C GLN A 15 26.84 -0.06 9.76
N GLU A 16 27.17 0.48 10.94
CA GLU A 16 26.57 0.09 12.23
C GLU A 16 25.03 0.12 12.23
N TRP A 17 24.39 1.02 11.46
CA TRP A 17 22.92 1.09 11.39
C TRP A 17 22.30 -0.13 10.69
N LEU A 18 23.07 -0.85 9.87
CA LEU A 18 22.61 -2.06 9.19
C LEU A 18 22.58 -3.29 10.11
N GLU A 19 23.13 -3.20 11.32
CA GLU A 19 23.03 -4.23 12.35
C GLU A 19 21.68 -4.21 13.08
N GLY A 20 20.94 -3.11 12.99
CA GLY A 20 19.57 -3.01 13.51
C GLY A 20 19.18 -1.61 13.99
N LEU A 21 17.90 -1.45 14.31
CA LEU A 21 17.29 -0.20 14.75
C LEU A 21 17.94 0.36 16.02
N SER A 22 18.41 -0.52 16.92
CA SER A 22 19.10 -0.13 18.16
C SER A 22 20.39 0.65 17.93
N TYR A 23 21.04 0.45 16.77
CA TYR A 23 22.27 1.15 16.38
C TYR A 23 22.01 2.49 15.69
N ALA A 24 20.77 2.73 15.22
CA ALA A 24 20.39 4.00 14.63
C ALA A 24 20.27 5.10 15.68
N SER A 25 20.28 6.37 15.24
CA SER A 25 20.07 7.50 16.15
C SER A 25 18.71 7.46 16.86
N LYS A 26 18.60 8.05 18.05
CA LYS A 26 17.33 8.07 18.80
C LYS A 26 16.18 8.71 18.02
N LYS A 27 16.48 9.70 17.17
CA LYS A 27 15.55 10.34 16.22
C LYS A 27 14.90 9.29 15.29
N ILE A 28 15.68 8.39 14.71
CA ILE A 28 15.20 7.33 13.82
C ILE A 28 14.45 6.25 14.60
N GLN A 29 14.97 5.84 15.76
CA GLN A 29 14.31 4.84 16.61
C GLN A 29 12.89 5.26 17.02
N ASN A 30 12.71 6.54 17.38
CA ASN A 30 11.40 7.04 17.78
C ASN A 30 10.37 6.99 16.64
N LEU A 31 10.81 7.03 15.38
CA LEU A 31 9.94 6.98 14.21
C LEU A 31 9.27 5.60 14.02
N ASP A 32 9.84 4.52 14.57
CA ASP A 32 9.32 3.15 14.42
C ASP A 32 7.89 3.00 14.96
N VAL A 33 7.53 3.75 16.00
CA VAL A 33 6.16 3.73 16.54
C VAL A 33 5.16 4.25 15.52
N LEU A 34 5.48 5.32 14.79
CA LEU A 34 4.62 5.82 13.72
C LEU A 34 4.66 4.89 12.50
N ASN A 35 5.85 4.38 12.15
CA ASN A 35 6.06 3.45 11.04
C ASN A 35 5.12 2.24 11.12
N LYS A 36 5.13 1.51 12.25
CA LYS A 36 4.28 0.33 12.43
C LYS A 36 2.79 0.66 12.36
N VAL A 37 2.39 1.80 12.92
CA VAL A 37 0.99 2.23 12.91
C VAL A 37 0.55 2.58 11.48
N LEU A 38 1.36 3.32 10.72
CA LEU A 38 1.07 3.61 9.32
C LEU A 38 0.99 2.33 8.47
N ALA A 39 1.93 1.41 8.64
CA ALA A 39 2.00 0.18 7.86
C ALA A 39 0.80 -0.75 8.07
N HIS A 40 0.26 -0.82 9.29
CA HIS A 40 -0.68 -1.88 9.66
C HIS A 40 -2.05 -1.39 10.11
N GLN A 41 -2.12 -0.23 10.77
CA GLN A 41 -3.34 0.32 11.37
C GLN A 41 -3.38 1.85 11.24
N PRO A 42 -3.35 2.40 10.01
CA PRO A 42 -3.21 3.84 9.81
C PRO A 42 -4.35 4.64 10.44
N TRP A 43 -5.54 4.05 10.61
CA TRP A 43 -6.66 4.69 11.33
C TRP A 43 -6.38 5.02 12.79
N SER A 44 -5.41 4.36 13.40
CA SER A 44 -4.97 4.56 14.79
C SER A 44 -3.96 5.71 14.94
N VAL A 45 -3.54 6.37 13.86
CA VAL A 45 -2.69 7.57 13.95
C VAL A 45 -3.44 8.69 14.68
N ASN A 46 -2.81 9.24 15.71
CA ASN A 46 -3.35 10.28 16.58
C ASN A 46 -2.34 11.44 16.76
N VAL A 47 -2.78 12.49 17.45
CA VAL A 47 -1.98 13.70 17.72
C VAL A 47 -0.81 13.39 18.66
N ASP A 48 -0.93 12.41 19.56
CA ASP A 48 0.12 12.06 20.52
C ASP A 48 1.36 11.46 19.82
N HIS A 49 1.15 10.64 18.79
CA HIS A 49 2.23 10.13 17.95
C HIS A 49 3.04 11.28 17.33
N LEU A 50 2.35 12.28 16.78
CA LEU A 50 2.99 13.42 16.12
C LEU A 50 3.65 14.37 17.13
N THR A 51 2.97 14.67 18.23
CA THR A 51 3.49 15.54 19.30
C THR A 51 4.76 14.94 19.88
N THR A 52 4.80 13.62 20.10
CA THR A 52 6.01 12.95 20.64
C THR A 52 7.21 13.09 19.69
N LEU A 53 6.98 13.05 18.38
CA LEU A 53 8.03 13.19 17.36
C LEU A 53 8.46 14.64 17.15
N THR A 54 7.56 15.60 17.35
CA THR A 54 7.80 17.03 17.12
C THR A 54 8.09 17.85 18.38
N LYS A 55 8.03 17.23 19.56
CA LYS A 55 8.41 17.86 20.83
C LYS A 55 9.85 18.36 20.77
N CYS A 56 10.03 19.64 21.12
CA CYS A 56 11.35 20.24 21.29
C CYS A 56 12.10 19.47 22.38
N SER A 57 13.09 18.69 21.98
CA SER A 57 13.90 17.83 22.85
C SER A 57 15.37 18.16 22.63
N SER A 58 16.22 17.85 23.61
CA SER A 58 17.67 17.89 23.48
C SER A 58 18.19 16.45 23.55
N PRO A 59 18.69 15.85 22.45
CA PRO A 59 18.91 16.41 21.11
C PRO A 59 17.61 16.63 20.30
N PRO A 60 17.65 17.48 19.26
CA PRO A 60 16.48 17.79 18.43
C PRO A 60 15.90 16.52 17.80
N ASN A 61 14.58 16.38 17.89
CA ASN A 61 13.85 15.26 17.33
C ASN A 61 13.48 15.57 15.86
N TRP A 62 12.20 15.59 15.48
CA TRP A 62 11.76 15.89 14.12
C TRP A 62 11.12 17.28 14.02
N THR A 63 11.49 18.04 13.00
CA THR A 63 10.66 19.17 12.55
C THR A 63 9.42 18.66 11.82
N LEU A 64 8.38 19.49 11.71
CA LEU A 64 7.15 19.12 11.01
C LEU A 64 7.41 18.72 9.56
N SER A 65 8.23 19.50 8.84
CA SER A 65 8.58 19.25 7.44
C SER A 65 9.34 17.94 7.26
N GLU A 66 10.32 17.65 8.12
CA GLU A 66 11.04 16.38 8.08
C GLU A 66 10.11 15.20 8.39
N LEU A 67 9.17 15.36 9.34
CA LEU A 67 8.23 14.30 9.69
C LEU A 67 7.26 14.00 8.55
N VAL A 68 6.77 15.02 7.85
CA VAL A 68 5.94 14.85 6.64
C VAL A 68 6.73 14.09 5.58
N GLN A 69 7.96 14.52 5.29
CA GLN A 69 8.81 13.84 4.31
C GLN A 69 9.08 12.38 4.70
N ALA A 70 9.43 12.11 5.97
CA ALA A 70 9.66 10.77 6.46
C ALA A 70 8.40 9.90 6.33
N SER A 71 7.22 10.43 6.66
CA SER A 71 5.96 9.69 6.58
C SER A 71 5.59 9.33 5.13
N VAL A 72 5.87 10.22 4.17
CA VAL A 72 5.72 9.91 2.74
C VAL A 72 6.67 8.79 2.31
N ILE A 73 7.94 8.82 2.75
CA ILE A 73 8.91 7.77 2.44
C ILE A 73 8.47 6.42 3.03
N LEU A 74 7.98 6.40 4.27
CA LEU A 74 7.47 5.19 4.91
C LEU A 74 6.30 4.60 4.13
N ALA A 75 5.26 5.41 3.88
CA ALA A 75 4.07 4.97 3.15
C ALA A 75 4.41 4.47 1.73
N GLN A 76 5.29 5.18 1.02
CA GLN A 76 5.78 4.74 -0.30
C GLN A 76 6.51 3.40 -0.21
N THR A 77 7.31 3.19 0.82
CA THR A 77 8.03 1.93 1.03
C THR A 77 7.06 0.78 1.34
N HIS A 78 5.99 1.02 2.12
CA HIS A 78 4.96 0.02 2.41
C HIS A 78 4.25 -0.48 1.16
N VAL A 79 3.86 0.45 0.28
CA VAL A 79 3.17 0.10 -0.97
C VAL A 79 4.10 -0.57 -1.96
N LEU A 80 5.38 -0.17 -2.04
CA LEU A 80 6.39 -0.87 -2.84
C LEU A 80 6.63 -2.30 -2.35
N CYS A 81 6.66 -2.54 -1.04
CA CYS A 81 6.72 -3.90 -0.49
C CYS A 81 5.50 -4.74 -0.91
N SER A 82 4.32 -4.12 -0.91
CA SER A 82 3.07 -4.76 -1.36
C SER A 82 3.14 -5.15 -2.84
N PHE A 83 3.69 -4.26 -3.66
CA PHE A 83 3.88 -4.49 -5.09
C PHE A 83 4.83 -5.64 -5.38
N VAL A 84 6.03 -5.61 -4.79
CA VAL A 84 7.08 -6.61 -5.05
C VAL A 84 6.57 -8.01 -4.69
N LEU A 85 5.93 -8.14 -3.53
CA LEU A 85 5.40 -9.42 -3.05
C LEU A 85 4.12 -9.83 -3.82
N GLY A 86 3.24 -8.89 -4.14
CA GLY A 86 2.03 -9.12 -4.93
C GLY A 86 2.32 -9.53 -6.38
N ASN A 87 3.38 -8.98 -6.99
CA ASN A 87 3.83 -9.34 -8.34
C ASN A 87 4.59 -10.67 -8.35
N GLY A 88 5.24 -11.04 -7.23
CA GLY A 88 6.05 -12.25 -7.11
C GLY A 88 7.49 -12.10 -7.60
N SER A 89 8.00 -10.87 -7.69
CA SER A 89 9.39 -10.59 -8.07
C SER A 89 10.32 -10.86 -6.88
N ILE A 90 10.63 -12.13 -6.61
CA ILE A 90 11.46 -12.52 -5.44
C ILE A 90 12.96 -12.70 -5.77
N HIS A 91 13.40 -12.59 -7.03
CA HIS A 91 14.84 -12.71 -7.35
C HIS A 91 15.44 -11.50 -8.08
N PRO A 92 16.32 -10.72 -7.42
CA PRO A 92 17.19 -9.75 -8.08
C PRO A 92 18.25 -10.39 -8.98
N ASN A 93 18.48 -11.71 -8.87
CA ASN A 93 19.54 -12.40 -9.62
C ASN A 93 19.07 -12.97 -10.97
N ASN A 94 17.76 -12.93 -11.25
CA ASN A 94 17.18 -13.37 -12.52
C ASN A 94 16.36 -12.27 -13.22
N CYS A 95 16.19 -11.09 -12.62
CA CYS A 95 15.81 -9.91 -13.40
C CYS A 95 17.07 -9.47 -14.14
N THR A 96 17.39 -10.21 -15.19
CA THR A 96 18.45 -9.87 -16.13
C THR A 96 18.17 -8.46 -16.60
N ASP A 97 19.16 -7.57 -16.57
CA ASP A 97 19.10 -6.20 -17.09
C ASP A 97 18.38 -6.11 -18.46
N TYR A 98 18.40 -7.20 -19.22
CA TYR A 98 17.59 -7.49 -20.39
C TYR A 98 16.08 -7.16 -20.30
N GLU A 99 15.37 -7.38 -19.18
CA GLU A 99 13.92 -7.09 -19.12
C GLU A 99 13.63 -5.59 -19.04
N ILE A 100 14.43 -4.84 -18.28
CA ILE A 100 14.30 -3.38 -18.17
C ILE A 100 14.73 -2.74 -19.50
N GLU A 101 15.82 -3.23 -20.10
CA GLU A 101 16.30 -2.76 -21.39
C GLU A 101 15.27 -3.04 -22.50
N LEU A 102 14.64 -4.22 -22.49
CA LEU A 102 13.56 -4.57 -23.41
C LEU A 102 12.30 -3.71 -23.21
N ILE A 103 11.95 -3.36 -21.97
CA ILE A 103 10.85 -2.44 -21.68
C ILE A 103 11.17 -1.02 -22.17
N LEU A 104 12.37 -0.51 -21.91
CA LEU A 104 12.81 0.80 -22.37
C LEU A 104 12.85 0.86 -23.90
N GLU A 105 13.33 -0.20 -24.55
CA GLU A 105 13.33 -0.33 -26.00
C GLU A 105 11.90 -0.38 -26.56
N ARG A 106 11.01 -1.15 -25.94
CA ARG A 106 9.57 -1.19 -26.29
C ARG A 106 8.90 0.18 -26.11
N MET A 107 9.19 0.90 -25.03
CA MET A 107 8.66 2.25 -24.79
C MET A 107 9.18 3.25 -25.84
N ASN A 108 10.44 3.14 -26.25
CA ASN A 108 11.01 3.96 -27.32
C ASN A 108 10.40 3.62 -28.69
N GLN A 109 10.16 2.34 -28.97
CA GLN A 109 9.46 1.91 -30.19
C GLN A 109 8.01 2.41 -30.22
N LEU A 110 7.29 2.34 -29.10
CA LEU A 110 5.92 2.86 -28.99
C LEU A 110 5.88 4.39 -29.11
N LYS A 111 6.87 5.11 -28.54
CA LYS A 111 7.00 6.56 -28.76
C LYS A 111 7.22 6.89 -30.25
N LYS A 112 8.11 6.15 -30.93
CA LYS A 112 8.35 6.31 -32.38
C LYS A 112 7.09 5.99 -33.20
N ALA A 113 6.37 4.93 -32.86
CA ALA A 113 5.11 4.56 -33.52
C ALA A 113 4.01 5.60 -33.30
N LYS A 114 3.92 6.18 -32.10
CA LYS A 114 2.94 7.23 -31.76
C LYS A 114 3.26 8.57 -32.43
N ILE A 115 4.54 8.90 -32.62
CA ILE A 115 4.98 10.06 -33.42
C ILE A 115 4.63 9.86 -34.91
N ASN A 116 4.82 8.65 -35.44
CA ASN A 116 4.47 8.32 -36.82
C ASN A 116 2.94 8.28 -37.06
N ALA A 117 2.14 7.86 -36.07
CA ALA A 117 0.68 7.88 -36.13
C ALA A 117 0.09 9.31 -36.03
N ASN A 118 0.73 10.22 -35.27
CA ASN A 118 0.31 11.62 -35.17
C ASN A 118 0.45 12.42 -36.48
N ILE A 119 1.17 11.92 -37.49
CA ILE A 119 1.23 12.52 -38.83
C ILE A 119 -0.06 12.18 -39.64
N GLN A 120 -0.84 11.17 -39.22
CA GLN A 120 -2.09 10.76 -39.88
C GLN A 120 -3.37 11.02 -39.05
N GLN A 121 -3.26 11.28 -37.74
CA GLN A 121 -4.41 11.34 -36.82
C GLN A 121 -4.90 12.77 -36.49
N SER A 122 -4.71 13.74 -37.40
CA SER A 122 -5.29 15.09 -37.24
C SER A 122 -6.83 15.11 -37.40
N ASN A 123 -7.44 14.02 -37.89
CA ASN A 123 -8.87 13.98 -38.23
C ASN A 123 -9.76 13.22 -37.22
N GLU A 124 -9.20 12.39 -36.34
CA GLU A 124 -9.98 11.61 -35.35
C GLU A 124 -10.19 12.35 -34.02
N ILE A 125 -9.23 13.21 -33.62
CA ILE A 125 -9.32 14.01 -32.39
C ILE A 125 -10.52 14.97 -32.43
N GLN A 126 -10.96 15.37 -33.63
CA GLN A 126 -12.14 16.21 -33.81
C GLN A 126 -13.45 15.45 -33.54
N MET A 127 -13.57 14.18 -33.97
CA MET A 127 -14.77 13.35 -33.72
C MET A 127 -14.93 12.93 -32.25
N GLN A 128 -13.82 12.70 -31.53
CA GLN A 128 -13.89 12.35 -30.09
C GLN A 128 -14.29 13.54 -29.22
N LYS A 129 -14.02 14.77 -29.67
CA LYS A 129 -14.43 15.99 -28.98
C LYS A 129 -15.94 16.22 -29.11
N ASP A 130 -16.51 15.88 -30.28
CA ASP A 130 -17.95 15.96 -30.54
C ASP A 130 -18.74 14.83 -29.84
N PHE A 131 -18.10 13.69 -29.53
CA PHE A 131 -18.72 12.57 -28.81
C PHE A 131 -18.88 12.81 -27.29
N LEU A 132 -18.00 13.62 -26.69
CA LEU A 132 -18.04 13.94 -25.25
C LEU A 132 -19.11 14.99 -24.87
N GLU A 133 -19.78 15.62 -25.83
CA GLU A 133 -20.81 16.64 -25.58
C GLU A 133 -22.26 16.07 -25.48
N VAL A 134 -22.49 14.77 -25.68
CA VAL A 134 -23.86 14.21 -25.85
C VAL A 134 -24.30 13.20 -24.77
N GLN A 135 -23.55 12.99 -23.68
CA GLN A 135 -23.99 12.11 -22.58
C GLN A 135 -24.07 12.82 -21.22
N ASN A 136 -24.80 13.93 -21.20
CA ASN A 136 -25.63 14.31 -20.06
C ASN A 136 -27.06 13.85 -20.39
N ASP A 137 -27.66 13.06 -19.49
CA ASP A 137 -29.05 12.57 -19.44
C ASP A 137 -29.16 11.05 -19.59
N TYR A 138 -29.22 10.33 -18.45
CA TYR A 138 -30.39 9.50 -18.13
C TYR A 138 -30.31 8.92 -16.72
N SER A 139 -31.39 9.11 -15.97
CA SER A 139 -31.64 8.61 -14.63
C SER A 139 -32.49 7.33 -14.63
N ASP A 140 -32.24 6.49 -13.62
CA ASP A 140 -33.26 5.79 -12.80
C ASP A 140 -33.81 4.42 -13.23
N LYS A 141 -33.60 3.36 -12.41
CA LYS A 141 -34.62 2.65 -11.58
C LYS A 141 -34.22 1.24 -11.07
N THR A 142 -34.24 1.11 -9.73
CA THR A 142 -34.75 0.05 -8.80
C THR A 142 -34.75 -1.46 -9.14
N SER A 143 -34.30 -2.32 -8.21
CA SER A 143 -35.16 -3.18 -7.33
C SER A 143 -34.38 -4.22 -6.48
N GLU A 144 -35.05 -4.74 -5.45
CA GLU A 144 -34.59 -5.40 -4.21
C GLU A 144 -34.13 -6.88 -4.32
N THR A 145 -33.31 -7.36 -3.36
CA THR A 145 -33.66 -8.48 -2.44
C THR A 145 -32.57 -8.77 -1.39
N SER A 146 -33.02 -9.23 -0.22
CA SER A 146 -32.28 -9.42 1.04
C SER A 146 -31.78 -10.86 1.20
N GLY A 147 -30.53 -11.03 1.65
CA GLY A 147 -30.01 -12.29 2.18
C GLY A 147 -28.80 -12.04 3.10
N ARG A 148 -28.94 -12.35 4.39
CA ARG A 148 -27.85 -12.32 5.39
C ARG A 148 -27.15 -13.67 5.39
N GLU A 149 -25.83 -13.68 5.19
CA GLU A 149 -24.96 -14.80 5.59
C GLU A 149 -23.72 -14.29 6.30
N GLU A 150 -23.48 -14.85 7.49
CA GLU A 150 -22.36 -14.62 8.38
C GLU A 150 -21.54 -15.92 8.39
N VAL A 151 -20.27 -15.93 7.94
CA VAL A 151 -19.47 -17.17 7.91
C VAL A 151 -18.00 -16.94 8.26
N LEU A 152 -17.56 -17.78 9.20
CA LEU A 152 -16.24 -17.98 9.80
C LEU A 152 -15.19 -18.50 8.79
N LEU A 153 -13.94 -18.03 8.92
CA LEU A 153 -12.80 -18.55 8.17
C LEU A 153 -12.21 -19.77 8.89
N SER A 154 -12.16 -20.92 8.21
CA SER A 154 -11.40 -22.10 8.62
C SER A 154 -10.02 -22.13 7.94
N GLU A 155 -8.95 -22.25 8.72
CA GLU A 155 -7.57 -22.35 8.27
C GLU A 155 -7.24 -23.75 7.73
N GLY A 156 -6.93 -23.86 6.44
CA GLY A 156 -6.37 -25.06 5.82
C GLY A 156 -4.86 -24.95 5.71
N ARG A 157 -4.14 -25.66 6.58
CA ARG A 157 -2.67 -25.72 6.63
C ARG A 157 -2.17 -26.77 5.63
N SER A 158 -1.46 -26.36 4.57
CA SER A 158 -0.67 -27.26 3.74
C SER A 158 0.81 -26.86 3.78
N LYS A 159 1.66 -27.81 4.17
CA LYS A 159 3.11 -27.65 4.40
C LYS A 159 3.86 -27.70 3.07
N ASN A 160 4.55 -26.62 2.71
CA ASN A 160 5.58 -26.61 1.68
C ASN A 160 6.92 -26.18 2.30
N CYS A 161 7.78 -27.16 2.62
CA CYS A 161 9.02 -26.98 3.40
C CYS A 161 10.11 -26.10 2.75
N CYS A 162 10.10 -25.84 1.43
CA CYS A 162 11.20 -25.10 0.79
C CYS A 162 11.04 -23.57 0.86
N VAL A 163 9.84 -23.06 1.10
CA VAL A 163 9.56 -21.61 1.19
C VAL A 163 9.79 -21.10 2.62
N GLU A 164 9.64 -21.95 3.63
CA GLU A 164 9.74 -21.58 5.04
C GLU A 164 11.13 -21.05 5.44
N GLU A 165 12.21 -21.58 4.87
CA GLU A 165 13.59 -21.23 5.28
C GLU A 165 14.02 -19.81 4.83
N SER A 166 13.62 -19.40 3.62
CA SER A 166 13.90 -18.06 3.08
C SER A 166 13.02 -16.97 3.73
N VAL A 167 11.75 -17.30 3.99
CA VAL A 167 10.80 -16.42 4.69
C VAL A 167 11.22 -16.24 6.15
N GLN A 168 11.67 -17.31 6.82
CA GLN A 168 12.16 -17.26 8.19
C GLN A 168 13.45 -16.43 8.32
N LYS A 169 14.39 -16.56 7.37
CA LYS A 169 15.61 -15.73 7.31
C LYS A 169 15.29 -14.25 7.08
N CYS A 170 14.35 -13.93 6.19
CA CYS A 170 13.88 -12.56 5.99
C CYS A 170 13.20 -12.00 7.23
N ARG A 171 12.43 -12.82 7.96
CA ARG A 171 11.76 -12.44 9.21
C ARG A 171 12.75 -12.13 10.33
N HIS A 172 13.81 -12.92 10.46
CA HIS A 172 14.90 -12.66 11.42
C HIS A 172 15.68 -11.39 11.13
N ARG A 173 15.91 -11.07 9.85
CA ARG A 173 16.59 -9.83 9.48
C ARG A 173 15.68 -8.61 9.63
N ALA A 174 14.39 -8.74 9.32
CA ALA A 174 13.41 -7.67 9.52
C ALA A 174 13.18 -7.35 11.01
N SER A 175 13.23 -8.34 11.90
CA SER A 175 13.08 -8.11 13.35
C SER A 175 14.18 -7.23 13.96
N LEU A 176 15.32 -7.06 13.27
CA LEU A 176 16.36 -6.15 13.73
C LEU A 176 15.96 -4.68 13.56
N PHE A 177 15.04 -4.37 12.63
CA PHE A 177 14.72 -3.00 12.23
C PHE A 177 13.39 -2.46 12.76
N THR A 178 12.71 -3.21 13.64
CA THR A 178 11.47 -2.77 14.28
C THR A 178 11.40 -3.26 15.73
N CYS A 179 10.76 -2.49 16.60
CA CYS A 179 10.60 -2.85 18.01
C CYS A 179 9.52 -3.92 18.23
N ASP A 180 8.61 -4.12 17.27
CA ASP A 180 7.48 -5.03 17.42
C ASP A 180 7.09 -5.67 16.07
N ILE A 181 7.68 -6.85 15.80
CA ILE A 181 7.40 -7.62 14.58
C ILE A 181 6.02 -8.29 14.57
N CYS A 182 5.33 -8.33 15.72
CA CYS A 182 4.02 -8.95 15.85
C CYS A 182 2.89 -7.93 15.64
N PHE A 183 3.20 -6.63 15.65
CA PHE A 183 2.23 -5.59 15.33
C PHE A 183 1.80 -5.72 13.86
N GLY A 184 0.54 -6.09 13.66
CA GLY A 184 0.00 -6.41 12.34
C GLY A 184 -1.35 -5.76 12.08
N TYR A 185 -1.84 -5.98 10.87
CA TYR A 185 -3.17 -5.55 10.48
C TYR A 185 -4.22 -6.30 11.30
N ILE A 186 -5.16 -5.56 11.87
CA ILE A 186 -6.34 -6.10 12.56
C ILE A 186 -7.54 -5.72 11.72
N ASP A 187 -8.37 -6.70 11.32
CA ASP A 187 -9.56 -6.37 10.57
C ASP A 187 -10.62 -5.67 11.44
N PHE A 188 -11.52 -4.94 10.80
CA PHE A 188 -12.50 -4.12 11.52
C PHE A 188 -13.51 -4.93 12.33
N VAL A 189 -13.70 -6.22 12.03
CA VAL A 189 -14.58 -7.11 12.80
C VAL A 189 -13.90 -7.45 14.12
N GLN A 190 -12.64 -7.89 14.07
CA GLN A 190 -11.83 -8.18 15.25
C GLN A 190 -11.60 -6.91 16.09
N HIS A 191 -11.32 -5.79 15.44
CA HIS A 191 -11.13 -4.50 16.12
C HIS A 191 -12.39 -4.04 16.88
N ALA A 192 -13.58 -4.30 16.32
CA ALA A 192 -14.85 -3.95 16.96
C ALA A 192 -15.15 -4.85 18.16
N GLN A 193 -14.87 -6.16 18.03
CA GLN A 193 -15.04 -7.13 19.13
C GLN A 193 -14.11 -6.83 20.31
N ALA A 194 -12.92 -6.30 20.04
CA ALA A 194 -11.94 -5.92 21.05
C ALA A 194 -12.25 -4.58 21.75
N GLY A 195 -13.36 -3.90 21.43
CA GLY A 195 -13.83 -2.73 22.18
C GLY A 195 -13.09 -1.41 21.92
N PHE A 196 -12.12 -1.38 21.01
CA PHE A 196 -11.24 -0.22 20.79
C PHE A 196 -11.88 0.93 19.97
N ALA A 197 -12.88 0.66 19.12
CA ALA A 197 -13.71 1.68 18.45
C ALA A 197 -14.95 1.05 17.80
N ARG A 198 -16.04 1.83 17.63
CA ARG A 198 -17.15 1.43 16.73
C ARG A 198 -16.63 1.44 15.29
N THR A 199 -16.77 0.33 14.57
CA THR A 199 -16.44 0.15 13.13
C THR A 199 -16.86 1.34 12.27
N HIS A 200 -17.97 1.97 12.64
CA HIS A 200 -18.51 3.17 12.01
C HIS A 200 -17.52 4.36 11.99
N LYS A 201 -16.82 4.68 13.09
CA LYS A 201 -15.88 5.82 13.12
C LYS A 201 -14.66 5.62 12.21
N ILE A 202 -14.24 4.38 12.01
CA ILE A 202 -13.11 4.06 11.13
C ILE A 202 -13.57 4.06 9.66
N HIS A 203 -14.73 3.46 9.37
CA HIS A 203 -15.33 3.50 8.03
C HIS A 203 -15.60 4.93 7.55
N VAL A 204 -16.11 5.83 8.40
CA VAL A 204 -16.51 7.20 8.00
C VAL A 204 -15.35 8.02 7.42
N SER A 205 -14.08 7.68 7.67
CA SER A 205 -12.96 8.47 7.13
C SER A 205 -12.61 8.15 5.67
N ILE A 206 -12.98 6.97 5.14
CA ILE A 206 -12.64 6.52 3.76
C ILE A 206 -13.87 5.96 3.01
N ARG A 207 -15.01 5.80 3.69
CA ARG A 207 -16.25 5.36 3.03
C ARG A 207 -16.78 6.48 2.14
N HIS A 208 -17.02 6.16 0.89
CA HIS A 208 -17.72 7.03 -0.05
C HIS A 208 -19.23 6.90 0.18
N ASP A 209 -19.88 8.00 0.57
CA ASP A 209 -21.30 8.00 0.95
C ASP A 209 -22.24 7.76 -0.25
N ASP A 210 -21.78 8.09 -1.44
CA ASP A 210 -22.46 7.93 -2.73
C ASP A 210 -22.21 6.56 -3.40
N TYR A 211 -21.35 5.72 -2.82
CA TYR A 211 -21.00 4.42 -3.40
C TYR A 211 -21.75 3.25 -2.77
N ASN A 212 -22.35 2.41 -3.60
CA ASN A 212 -23.01 1.18 -3.16
C ASN A 212 -22.01 0.03 -2.97
N TYR A 213 -21.53 -0.16 -1.74
CA TYR A 213 -20.56 -1.21 -1.42
C TYR A 213 -21.07 -2.66 -1.61
N ALA A 214 -22.38 -2.88 -1.81
CA ALA A 214 -22.89 -4.20 -2.20
C ALA A 214 -22.32 -4.65 -3.56
N GLU A 215 -22.02 -3.71 -4.46
CA GLU A 215 -21.45 -3.98 -5.77
C GLU A 215 -20.07 -4.63 -5.69
N VAL A 216 -19.28 -4.34 -4.65
CA VAL A 216 -17.99 -5.01 -4.41
C VAL A 216 -18.18 -6.52 -4.27
N ASN A 217 -19.29 -6.95 -3.68
CA ASN A 217 -19.59 -8.36 -3.52
C ASN A 217 -20.06 -9.03 -4.82
N ALA A 218 -20.71 -8.27 -5.70
CA ALA A 218 -21.13 -8.74 -7.01
C ALA A 218 -19.96 -8.78 -8.02
N MET A 219 -19.04 -7.82 -7.96
CA MET A 219 -17.97 -7.66 -8.96
C MET A 219 -16.70 -8.45 -8.64
N LEU A 220 -16.39 -8.69 -7.37
CA LEU A 220 -15.15 -9.36 -6.97
C LEU A 220 -15.41 -10.76 -6.42
N SER A 221 -14.72 -11.75 -6.99
CA SER A 221 -14.70 -13.10 -6.44
C SER A 221 -14.04 -13.14 -5.06
N ARG A 222 -14.28 -14.23 -4.33
CA ARG A 222 -13.69 -14.44 -3.00
C ARG A 222 -12.17 -14.48 -3.05
N GLU A 223 -11.61 -15.11 -4.08
CA GLU A 223 -10.18 -15.25 -4.33
C GLU A 223 -9.56 -13.87 -4.59
N VAL A 224 -10.21 -13.04 -5.41
CA VAL A 224 -9.75 -11.67 -5.69
C VAL A 224 -9.77 -10.81 -4.42
N LYS A 225 -10.84 -10.89 -3.59
CA LYS A 225 -10.88 -10.20 -2.29
C LYS A 225 -9.78 -10.66 -1.35
N THR A 226 -9.49 -11.96 -1.33
CA THR A 226 -8.43 -12.55 -0.52
C THR A 226 -7.06 -12.05 -1.00
N PHE A 227 -6.82 -12.03 -2.30
CA PHE A 227 -5.60 -11.47 -2.89
C PHE A 227 -5.43 -9.99 -2.58
N ILE A 228 -6.49 -9.18 -2.70
CA ILE A 228 -6.46 -7.76 -2.34
C ILE A 228 -6.11 -7.59 -0.86
N LYS A 229 -6.80 -8.30 0.04
CA LYS A 229 -6.55 -8.24 1.50
C LYS A 229 -5.12 -8.68 1.82
N THR A 230 -4.64 -9.77 1.24
CA THR A 230 -3.26 -10.24 1.47
C THR A 230 -2.25 -9.22 0.96
N THR A 231 -2.42 -8.68 -0.25
CA THR A 231 -1.52 -7.69 -0.84
C THR A 231 -1.43 -6.42 0.01
N CYS A 232 -2.57 -5.87 0.43
CA CYS A 232 -2.63 -4.59 1.13
C CYS A 232 -2.35 -4.70 2.63
N CYS A 233 -2.62 -5.84 3.27
CA CYS A 233 -2.58 -5.94 4.73
C CYS A 233 -1.46 -6.85 5.22
N ASN A 234 -1.20 -7.97 4.52
CA ASN A 234 -0.26 -9.00 4.93
C ASN A 234 0.59 -9.51 3.75
N PRO A 235 1.34 -8.65 3.05
CA PRO A 235 2.00 -9.03 1.80
C PRO A 235 3.04 -10.14 1.97
N HIS A 236 3.57 -10.31 3.19
CA HIS A 236 4.47 -11.41 3.54
C HIS A 236 3.81 -12.80 3.51
N GLN A 237 2.47 -12.88 3.51
CA GLN A 237 1.70 -14.13 3.39
C GLN A 237 1.30 -14.43 1.95
N MET A 238 1.74 -13.60 0.98
CA MET A 238 1.45 -13.82 -0.42
C MET A 238 2.08 -15.13 -0.90
N THR A 239 1.30 -15.94 -1.63
CA THR A 239 1.76 -17.22 -2.19
C THR A 239 1.57 -17.23 -3.70
N ASP A 240 2.40 -18.01 -4.39
CA ASP A 240 2.32 -18.17 -5.84
C ASP A 240 0.98 -18.78 -6.29
N SER A 241 0.45 -19.71 -5.49
CA SER A 241 -0.88 -20.29 -5.71
C SER A 241 -1.97 -19.22 -5.69
N LEU A 242 -1.95 -18.32 -4.69
CA LEU A 242 -2.92 -17.22 -4.61
C LEU A 242 -2.78 -16.27 -5.81
N ARG A 243 -1.55 -15.90 -6.20
CA ARG A 243 -1.30 -15.03 -7.38
C ARG A 243 -1.80 -15.65 -8.69
N GLN A 244 -1.64 -16.96 -8.86
CA GLN A 244 -2.08 -17.67 -10.06
C GLN A 244 -3.60 -17.87 -10.09
N SER A 245 -4.23 -18.04 -8.92
CA SER A 245 -5.68 -18.30 -8.81
C SER A 245 -6.57 -17.08 -9.11
N VAL A 246 -6.01 -15.86 -9.12
CA VAL A 246 -6.77 -14.62 -9.30
C VAL A 246 -6.60 -14.02 -10.68
N LEU A 247 -7.67 -13.37 -11.15
CA LEU A 247 -7.70 -12.64 -12.42
C LEU A 247 -7.21 -13.53 -13.58
N VAL A 248 -7.63 -14.79 -13.63
CA VAL A 248 -7.09 -15.79 -14.57
C VAL A 248 -7.28 -15.38 -16.03
N ASP A 249 -8.38 -14.68 -16.33
CA ASP A 249 -8.70 -14.20 -17.67
C ASP A 249 -7.98 -12.89 -18.05
N PHE A 250 -7.22 -12.31 -17.12
CA PHE A 250 -6.52 -11.05 -17.32
C PHE A 250 -5.10 -11.29 -17.84
N LYS A 251 -4.67 -10.43 -18.76
CA LYS A 251 -3.27 -10.34 -19.20
C LYS A 251 -2.38 -9.96 -18.03
N SER A 252 -1.11 -10.35 -18.08
CA SER A 252 -0.12 -9.98 -17.06
C SER A 252 -0.04 -8.46 -16.85
N SER A 253 -0.17 -7.66 -17.93
CA SER A 253 -0.21 -6.20 -17.84
C SER A 253 -1.41 -5.67 -17.06
N GLU A 254 -2.58 -6.32 -17.17
CA GLU A 254 -3.79 -5.93 -16.46
C GLU A 254 -3.70 -6.32 -14.98
N LYS A 255 -3.07 -7.46 -14.67
CA LYS A 255 -2.75 -7.84 -13.28
C LYS A 255 -1.82 -6.82 -12.61
N VAL A 256 -0.78 -6.38 -13.32
CA VAL A 256 0.11 -5.30 -12.85
C VAL A 256 -0.68 -4.00 -12.66
N HIS A 257 -1.61 -3.67 -13.56
CA HIS A 257 -2.45 -2.49 -13.42
C HIS A 257 -3.32 -2.55 -12.15
N VAL A 258 -3.95 -3.69 -11.86
CA VAL A 258 -4.70 -3.89 -10.61
C VAL A 258 -3.79 -3.71 -9.39
N LEU A 259 -2.56 -4.25 -9.41
CA LEU A 259 -1.59 -4.04 -8.34
C LEU A 259 -1.25 -2.55 -8.14
N LEU A 260 -1.07 -1.79 -9.22
CA LEU A 260 -0.82 -0.34 -9.14
C LEU A 260 -2.01 0.41 -8.51
N LEU A 261 -3.25 0.04 -8.87
CA LEU A 261 -4.45 0.60 -8.24
C LEU A 261 -4.50 0.31 -6.74
N LEU A 262 -4.16 -0.92 -6.33
CA LEU A 262 -4.13 -1.32 -4.93
C LEU A 262 -3.05 -0.58 -4.12
N MET A 263 -1.87 -0.39 -4.71
CA MET A 263 -0.80 0.39 -4.10
C MET A 263 -1.23 1.83 -3.87
N GLU A 264 -1.80 2.47 -4.90
CA GLU A 264 -2.20 3.87 -4.82
C GLU A 264 -3.31 4.06 -3.79
N ALA A 265 -4.32 3.19 -3.78
CA ALA A 265 -5.38 3.22 -2.78
C ALA A 265 -4.83 3.05 -1.35
N ARG A 266 -3.85 2.16 -1.15
CA ARG A 266 -3.17 1.99 0.14
C ARG A 266 -2.36 3.23 0.53
N LEU A 267 -1.59 3.79 -0.39
CA LEU A 267 -0.77 4.99 -0.16
C LEU A 267 -1.65 6.16 0.28
N GLN A 268 -2.74 6.40 -0.45
CA GLN A 268 -3.71 7.44 -0.14
C GLN A 268 -4.33 7.23 1.24
N ALA A 269 -4.74 6.01 1.58
CA ALA A 269 -5.31 5.72 2.89
C ALA A 269 -4.33 6.01 4.05
N GLU A 270 -3.08 5.56 3.94
CA GLU A 270 -2.05 5.79 4.97
C GLU A 270 -1.79 7.30 5.16
N LEU A 271 -1.66 8.04 4.06
CA LEU A 271 -1.41 9.49 4.08
C LEU A 271 -2.62 10.29 4.56
N ILE A 272 -3.85 9.94 4.18
CA ILE A 272 -5.07 10.61 4.64
C ILE A 272 -5.16 10.55 6.16
N TYR A 273 -4.92 9.38 6.77
CA TYR A 273 -4.96 9.27 8.23
C TYR A 273 -3.84 10.05 8.92
N PHE A 274 -2.63 10.03 8.35
CA PHE A 274 -1.51 10.85 8.82
C PHE A 274 -1.85 12.34 8.77
N PHE A 275 -2.28 12.85 7.62
CA PHE A 275 -2.60 14.27 7.44
C PHE A 275 -3.80 14.69 8.28
N ARG A 276 -4.79 13.81 8.50
CA ARG A 276 -5.89 14.08 9.43
C ARG A 276 -5.38 14.32 10.86
N ALA A 277 -4.41 13.54 11.32
CA ALA A 277 -3.79 13.77 12.62
C ALA A 277 -2.94 15.05 12.64
N LEU A 278 -2.26 15.35 11.53
CA LEU A 278 -1.46 16.57 11.36
C LEU A 278 -2.31 17.84 11.43
N VAL A 279 -3.45 17.86 10.74
CA VAL A 279 -4.41 18.97 10.77
C VAL A 279 -4.94 19.18 12.19
N LYS A 280 -5.24 18.10 12.91
CA LYS A 280 -5.67 18.17 14.33
C LYS A 280 -4.58 18.75 15.23
N LEU A 281 -3.32 18.35 15.04
CA LEU A 281 -2.18 18.91 15.78
C LEU A 281 -2.08 20.43 15.53
N ASN A 282 -2.10 20.84 14.27
CA ASN A 282 -1.98 22.26 13.90
C ASN A 282 -3.13 23.10 14.48
N ASN A 283 -4.36 22.61 14.41
CA ASN A 283 -5.52 23.30 14.97
C ASN A 283 -5.42 23.41 16.49
N SER A 284 -4.88 22.39 17.18
CA SER A 284 -4.69 22.41 18.63
C SER A 284 -3.62 23.41 19.06
N SER A 285 -2.58 23.60 18.25
CA SER A 285 -1.52 24.59 18.48
C SER A 285 -1.96 26.04 18.24
N ILE A 286 -2.98 26.28 17.41
CA ILE A 286 -3.54 27.62 17.15
C ILE A 286 -4.49 28.05 18.27
N THR A 287 -5.14 27.10 18.94
CA THR A 287 -6.09 27.37 20.03
C THR A 287 -5.45 27.49 21.42
N ALA A 288 -4.13 27.28 21.53
CA ALA A 288 -3.36 27.35 22.79
C ALA A 288 -2.50 28.62 22.82
#